data_AF-A0A423HWT8-F1
#
_entry.id   AF-A0A423HWT8-F1
#
_cell.length_a   1.000
_cell.length_b   1.000
_cell.length_c   1.000
_cell.angle_alpha   90.00
_cell.angle_beta   90.00
_cell.angle_gamma   90.00
#
_symmetry.space_group_name_H-M   'P 1'
#
loop_
_entity.id
_entity.type
_entity.pdbx_description
1 polymer ?
#
loop_
_entity_poly.entity_id
_entity_poly.type
_entity_poly.pdbx_seq_one_letter_code
_entity_poly.pdbx_strand_id
1 'polypeptide(L)'
;MNWIKLEQLLLKAQPERAVTAEPALNHAQLCEQALRLAAGLQAQGVQRIAVHLEDAAELAIALLGAWRAGVSVLLPADLQPQTRQRWSGEVDLWLTDLADDAPLSDYRHPPLAGAALNLDTCQLSLCTSGSSGEPKRIDKTLRQLANEVQALEQLWGADLGEACIIGSVATQHIYGLLFRVLWPLCAGRTFVRKQLAFPEDLQRASREHPAFAWVASPALLKRMGDNLDWPALSAVRRVFSSGGALPAEAAQSLHQRLQQWPTEILGSSETGGIAWRQRDDLWQPFAEVELSQDSDGALLIQSPYLPAGHTEHTADAARITANGRFELLGRLDRIVKLEEKRISLPMLEKALMDHNWVAEARLGVVQENRASLGALLVLSESGLHALRNQGRRTLTQELRQHLTQHCETLALPRRWRLLRQMPLNAQGKLPQADVEALLLAPRVKAPEVLEQVEVGGEWSLQLAVPPDLAYFSGHFPQTPVLPGVVQVEWAMSLGQQLMDLPAKFAGMEVLKFQQLVRPGDEIQLHLRFDPERSKLYFAYRNETATCSSGRILLEAPSNA
;
A
#
# COMPACT_ATOMS: atom_id res chain seq x y z
N MET A 1 29.61 14.37 -16.36
CA MET A 1 28.16 14.38 -16.09
C MET A 1 27.52 13.31 -16.95
N ASN A 2 26.89 12.32 -16.33
CA ASN A 2 26.21 11.21 -17.00
C ASN A 2 24.75 11.56 -17.37
N TRP A 3 24.38 12.85 -17.41
CA TRP A 3 23.00 13.28 -17.64
C TRP A 3 22.63 13.25 -19.13
N ILE A 4 21.47 12.67 -19.46
CA ILE A 4 20.80 12.81 -20.76
C ILE A 4 19.41 13.37 -20.47
N LYS A 5 19.02 14.44 -21.17
CA LYS A 5 17.67 14.98 -21.05
C LYS A 5 16.64 13.95 -21.52
N LEU A 6 15.46 13.93 -20.89
CA LEU A 6 14.42 12.94 -21.19
C LEU A 6 14.07 12.87 -22.68
N GLU A 7 13.97 14.02 -23.34
CA GLU A 7 13.67 14.12 -24.77
C GLU A 7 14.82 13.66 -25.68
N GLN A 8 16.03 13.44 -25.15
CA GLN A 8 17.22 13.06 -25.91
C GLN A 8 17.63 11.60 -25.72
N LEU A 9 16.92 10.83 -24.88
CA LEU A 9 17.26 9.42 -24.59
C LEU A 9 17.35 8.55 -25.86
N LEU A 10 16.54 8.82 -26.89
CA LEU A 10 16.59 8.05 -28.14
C LEU A 10 17.48 8.66 -29.23
N LEU A 11 18.12 9.81 -28.96
CA LEU A 11 18.87 10.54 -29.99
C LEU A 11 20.24 9.91 -30.26
N LYS A 12 20.95 9.49 -29.22
CA LYS A 12 22.29 8.90 -29.32
C LYS A 12 22.48 7.75 -28.33
N ALA A 13 22.65 6.54 -28.85
CA ALA A 13 22.95 5.35 -28.06
C ALA A 13 24.29 5.48 -27.30
N GLN A 14 24.34 4.94 -26.09
CA GLN A 14 25.54 4.93 -25.23
C GLN A 14 25.76 3.51 -24.71
N PRO A 15 26.52 2.65 -25.41
CA PRO A 15 26.61 1.22 -25.07
C PRO A 15 27.24 0.95 -23.69
N GLU A 16 28.12 1.83 -23.22
CA GLU A 16 28.78 1.73 -21.91
C GLU A 16 27.86 2.09 -20.73
N ARG A 17 26.68 2.68 -20.99
CA ARG A 17 25.76 3.12 -19.94
C ARG A 17 24.81 1.97 -19.57
N ALA A 18 25.07 1.35 -18.42
CA ALA A 18 24.17 0.35 -17.86
C ALA A 18 22.82 0.98 -17.46
N VAL A 19 21.73 0.25 -17.70
CA VAL A 19 20.35 0.62 -17.31
C VAL A 19 19.86 -0.34 -16.21
N THR A 20 20.06 -1.64 -16.39
CA THR A 20 19.72 -2.66 -15.38
C THR A 20 20.81 -3.71 -15.30
N ALA A 21 20.99 -4.31 -14.12
CA ALA A 21 21.97 -5.36 -13.90
C ALA A 21 21.42 -6.76 -14.22
N GLU A 22 20.20 -7.07 -13.74
CA GLU A 22 19.58 -8.38 -13.90
C GLU A 22 18.08 -8.29 -14.26
N PRO A 23 17.67 -8.77 -15.45
CA PRO A 23 18.52 -9.04 -16.60
C PRO A 23 19.29 -7.79 -17.06
N ALA A 24 20.50 -7.99 -17.58
CA ALA A 24 21.36 -6.90 -18.02
C ALA A 24 20.75 -6.17 -19.22
N LEU A 25 20.73 -4.84 -19.14
CA LEU A 25 20.31 -3.96 -20.23
C LEU A 25 21.19 -2.71 -20.21
N ASN A 26 21.75 -2.35 -21.35
CA ASN A 26 22.44 -1.06 -21.53
C ASN A 26 21.59 -0.08 -22.35
N HIS A 27 22.00 1.18 -22.38
CA HIS A 27 21.26 2.24 -23.06
C HIS A 27 21.15 2.00 -24.57
N ALA A 28 22.17 1.43 -25.22
CA ALA A 28 22.10 1.11 -26.65
C ALA A 28 21.02 0.05 -26.95
N GLN A 29 20.92 -1.00 -26.13
CA GLN A 29 19.89 -2.04 -26.25
C GLN A 29 18.49 -1.48 -25.95
N LEU A 30 18.36 -0.61 -24.94
CA LEU A 30 17.11 0.08 -24.63
C LEU A 30 16.65 0.94 -25.82
N CYS A 31 17.54 1.76 -26.41
CA CYS A 31 17.23 2.54 -27.60
C CYS A 31 16.81 1.64 -28.77
N GLU A 32 17.56 0.58 -29.04
CA GLU A 32 17.25 -0.34 -30.13
C GLU A 32 15.86 -0.95 -29.95
N GLN A 33 15.55 -1.49 -28.77
CA GLN A 33 14.25 -2.12 -28.50
C GLN A 33 13.10 -1.10 -28.59
N ALA A 34 13.27 0.10 -28.06
CA ALA A 34 12.27 1.17 -28.16
C ALA A 34 12.03 1.60 -29.61
N LEU A 35 13.10 1.74 -30.42
CA LEU A 35 13.01 2.14 -31.83
C LEU A 35 12.38 1.05 -32.71
N ARG A 36 12.59 -0.23 -32.38
CA ARG A 36 11.92 -1.37 -33.04
C ARG A 36 10.43 -1.39 -32.72
N LEU A 37 10.06 -1.22 -31.45
CA LEU A 37 8.67 -1.09 -31.02
C LEU A 37 7.99 0.10 -31.73
N ALA A 38 8.66 1.25 -31.79
CA ALA A 38 8.13 2.44 -32.47
C ALA A 38 7.80 2.16 -33.94
N ALA A 39 8.67 1.44 -34.65
CA ALA A 39 8.41 1.02 -36.03
C ALA A 39 7.20 0.10 -36.14
N GLY A 40 7.03 -0.85 -35.21
CA GLY A 40 5.89 -1.76 -35.19
C GLY A 40 4.56 -1.05 -34.93
N LEU A 41 4.53 -0.12 -33.98
CA LEU A 41 3.35 0.71 -33.71
C LEU A 41 2.96 1.55 -34.93
N GLN A 42 3.93 2.15 -35.62
CA GLN A 42 3.67 2.90 -36.86
C GLN A 42 3.18 2.01 -38.00
N ALA A 43 3.77 0.82 -38.17
CA ALA A 43 3.38 -0.12 -39.21
C ALA A 43 1.92 -0.61 -39.07
N GLN A 44 1.43 -0.69 -37.83
CA GLN A 44 0.05 -1.10 -37.52
C GLN A 44 -0.92 0.08 -37.42
N GLY A 45 -0.45 1.32 -37.57
CA GLY A 45 -1.29 2.52 -37.48
C GLY A 45 -1.88 2.74 -36.08
N VAL A 46 -1.24 2.21 -35.03
CA VAL A 46 -1.66 2.39 -33.63
C VAL A 46 -1.51 3.86 -33.24
N GLN A 47 -2.50 4.43 -32.55
CA GLN A 47 -2.47 5.82 -32.08
C GLN A 47 -2.47 5.92 -30.55
N ARG A 48 -3.09 4.96 -29.86
CA ARG A 48 -3.28 4.95 -28.41
C ARG A 48 -3.03 3.55 -27.86
N ILE A 49 -2.17 3.45 -26.86
CA ILE A 49 -1.88 2.19 -26.17
C ILE A 49 -2.19 2.28 -24.67
N ALA A 50 -2.62 1.17 -24.09
CA ALA A 50 -2.58 0.96 -22.65
C ALA A 50 -1.37 0.09 -22.31
N VAL A 51 -0.58 0.50 -21.31
CA VAL A 51 0.61 -0.23 -20.89
C VAL A 51 0.51 -0.58 -19.41
N HIS A 52 0.63 -1.86 -19.09
CA HIS A 52 0.70 -2.32 -17.70
C HIS A 52 1.67 -3.49 -17.60
N LEU A 53 2.94 -3.16 -17.32
CA LEU A 53 4.04 -4.11 -17.22
C LEU A 53 4.66 -4.06 -15.82
N GLU A 54 4.90 -5.22 -15.22
CA GLU A 54 5.59 -5.36 -13.92
C GLU A 54 7.09 -5.03 -14.03
N ASP A 55 7.67 -5.23 -15.22
CA ASP A 55 9.06 -4.96 -15.50
C ASP A 55 9.30 -3.48 -15.88
N ALA A 56 10.02 -2.77 -15.02
CA ALA A 56 10.32 -1.36 -15.20
C ALA A 56 11.15 -1.04 -16.46
N ALA A 57 12.00 -1.97 -16.92
CA ALA A 57 12.78 -1.76 -18.14
C ALA A 57 11.93 -1.96 -19.39
N GLU A 58 11.00 -2.92 -19.36
CA GLU A 58 10.04 -3.09 -20.46
C GLU A 58 9.05 -1.93 -20.54
N LEU A 59 8.59 -1.43 -19.39
CA LEU A 59 7.81 -0.18 -19.34
C LEU A 59 8.59 0.99 -19.95
N ALA A 60 9.89 1.14 -19.64
CA ALA A 60 10.72 2.18 -20.23
C ALA A 60 10.79 2.06 -21.76
N ILE A 61 10.98 0.85 -22.27
CA ILE A 61 10.97 0.55 -23.71
C ILE A 61 9.62 0.91 -24.33
N ALA A 62 8.51 0.52 -23.68
CA ALA A 62 7.16 0.81 -24.12
C ALA A 62 6.89 2.32 -24.24
N LEU A 63 7.22 3.07 -23.20
CA LEU A 63 7.04 4.53 -23.16
C LEU A 63 7.86 5.24 -24.24
N LEU A 64 9.15 4.95 -24.30
CA LEU A 64 10.06 5.57 -25.28
C LEU A 64 9.67 5.19 -26.72
N GLY A 65 9.31 3.94 -26.96
CA GLY A 65 8.86 3.48 -28.28
C GLY A 65 7.55 4.12 -28.72
N ALA A 66 6.57 4.21 -27.82
CA ALA A 66 5.29 4.86 -28.09
C ALA A 66 5.47 6.36 -28.37
N TRP A 67 6.20 7.07 -27.51
CA TRP A 67 6.48 8.50 -27.72
C TRP A 67 7.25 8.75 -29.01
N ARG A 68 8.20 7.88 -29.36
CA ARG A 68 8.92 7.95 -30.65
C ARG A 68 8.00 7.72 -31.84
N ALA A 69 7.00 6.86 -31.71
CA ALA A 69 6.01 6.58 -32.75
C ALA A 69 4.98 7.71 -32.90
N GLY A 70 4.86 8.61 -31.92
CA GLY A 70 3.78 9.61 -31.85
C GLY A 70 2.49 9.06 -31.23
N VAL A 71 2.60 7.96 -30.48
CA VAL A 71 1.49 7.24 -29.84
C VAL A 71 1.27 7.76 -28.43
N SER A 72 0.01 7.95 -28.06
CA SER A 72 -0.38 8.34 -26.70
C SER A 72 -0.43 7.11 -25.78
N VAL A 73 0.07 7.25 -24.56
CA VAL A 73 0.15 6.14 -23.59
C VAL A 73 -0.84 6.35 -22.44
N LEU A 74 -1.61 5.33 -22.13
CA LEU A 74 -2.42 5.21 -20.91
C LEU A 74 -1.78 4.20 -19.95
N LEU A 75 -1.54 4.59 -18.70
CA LEU A 75 -1.17 3.70 -17.61
C LEU A 75 -2.40 3.46 -16.72
N PRO A 76 -3.10 2.33 -16.91
CA PRO A 76 -4.24 1.99 -16.06
C PRO A 76 -3.77 1.64 -14.64
N ALA A 77 -4.67 1.81 -13.66
CA ALA A 77 -4.37 1.53 -12.26
C ALA A 77 -4.27 0.01 -11.96
N ASP A 78 -4.95 -0.80 -12.76
CA ASP A 78 -5.00 -2.25 -12.69
C ASP A 78 -5.47 -2.83 -14.04
N LEU A 79 -5.51 -4.16 -14.13
CA LEU A 79 -5.99 -4.89 -15.31
C LEU A 79 -7.34 -5.57 -15.11
N GLN A 80 -8.14 -5.13 -14.13
CA GLN A 80 -9.44 -5.75 -13.88
C GLN A 80 -10.38 -5.60 -15.09
N PRO A 81 -11.31 -6.54 -15.32
CA PRO A 81 -12.22 -6.51 -16.47
C PRO A 81 -12.98 -5.18 -16.61
N GLN A 82 -13.39 -4.57 -15.50
CA GLN A 82 -14.09 -3.28 -15.50
C GLN A 82 -13.18 -2.13 -15.97
N THR A 83 -11.93 -2.10 -15.53
CA THR A 83 -10.93 -1.12 -15.97
C THR A 83 -10.66 -1.28 -17.46
N ARG A 84 -10.50 -2.50 -17.95
CA ARG A 84 -10.30 -2.78 -19.38
C ARG A 84 -11.50 -2.41 -20.23
N GLN A 85 -12.70 -2.76 -19.78
CA GLN A 85 -13.95 -2.40 -20.47
C GLN A 85 -14.09 -0.88 -20.59
N ARG A 86 -13.78 -0.14 -19.53
CA ARG A 86 -13.84 1.33 -19.51
C ARG A 86 -12.99 1.98 -20.59
N TRP A 87 -11.78 1.46 -20.82
CA TRP A 87 -10.84 2.04 -21.78
C TRP A 87 -10.86 1.37 -23.16
N SER A 88 -11.71 0.37 -23.37
CA SER A 88 -11.75 -0.41 -24.62
C SER A 88 -12.04 0.42 -25.89
N GLY A 89 -12.79 1.53 -25.78
CA GLY A 89 -13.03 2.47 -26.88
C GLY A 89 -11.95 3.55 -27.05
N GLU A 90 -11.02 3.67 -26.10
CA GLU A 90 -9.99 4.71 -26.07
C GLU A 90 -8.59 4.19 -26.34
N VAL A 91 -8.42 2.87 -26.41
CA VAL A 91 -7.13 2.19 -26.55
C VAL A 91 -7.19 1.27 -27.77
N ASP A 92 -6.22 1.40 -28.66
CA ASP A 92 -6.15 0.56 -29.86
C ASP A 92 -5.40 -0.76 -29.58
N LEU A 93 -4.51 -0.75 -28.59
CA LEU A 93 -3.67 -1.90 -28.22
C LEU A 93 -3.30 -1.91 -26.74
N TRP A 94 -3.35 -3.09 -26.13
CA TRP A 94 -2.91 -3.36 -24.76
C TRP A 94 -1.54 -4.06 -24.79
N LEU A 95 -0.56 -3.46 -24.11
CA LEU A 95 0.76 -4.06 -23.86
C LEU A 95 0.83 -4.40 -22.37
N THR A 96 0.60 -5.66 -22.01
CA THR A 96 0.54 -6.11 -20.62
C THR A 96 1.18 -7.48 -20.43
N ASP A 97 1.33 -7.90 -19.17
CA ASP A 97 1.83 -9.23 -18.80
C ASP A 97 0.75 -10.34 -18.88
N LEU A 98 -0.49 -10.03 -19.30
CA LEU A 98 -1.55 -11.03 -19.47
C LEU A 98 -1.30 -11.87 -20.73
N ALA A 99 -1.53 -13.18 -20.63
CA ALA A 99 -1.26 -14.13 -21.70
C ALA A 99 -2.06 -13.89 -23.00
N ASP A 100 -3.23 -13.26 -22.89
CA ASP A 100 -4.10 -12.95 -24.04
C ASP A 100 -3.76 -11.61 -24.71
N ASP A 101 -2.90 -10.79 -24.09
CA ASP A 101 -2.43 -9.53 -24.66
C ASP A 101 -1.13 -9.73 -25.43
N ALA A 102 -0.85 -8.83 -26.39
CA ALA A 102 0.34 -8.95 -27.22
C ALA A 102 1.59 -8.57 -26.40
N PRO A 103 2.58 -9.48 -26.24
CA PRO A 103 3.80 -9.17 -25.54
C PRO A 103 4.63 -8.16 -26.32
N LEU A 104 5.44 -7.38 -25.61
CA LEU A 104 6.27 -6.33 -26.22
C LEU A 104 7.24 -6.87 -27.30
N SER A 105 7.60 -8.16 -27.20
CA SER A 105 8.42 -8.87 -28.19
C SER A 105 7.80 -9.00 -29.57
N ASP A 106 6.47 -8.93 -29.69
CA ASP A 106 5.77 -9.22 -30.95
C ASP A 106 5.82 -8.05 -31.94
N TYR A 107 6.20 -6.87 -31.46
CA TYR A 107 6.28 -5.63 -32.25
C TYR A 107 7.70 -5.31 -32.75
N ARG A 108 8.56 -6.32 -32.91
CA ARG A 108 9.97 -6.12 -33.29
C ARG A 108 10.14 -5.96 -34.81
N HIS A 109 9.86 -4.76 -35.30
CA HIS A 109 10.19 -4.33 -36.66
C HIS A 109 11.64 -3.82 -36.75
N PRO A 110 12.22 -3.63 -37.96
CA PRO A 110 13.48 -2.90 -38.12
C PRO A 110 13.42 -1.53 -37.43
N PRO A 111 14.44 -1.12 -36.66
CA PRO A 111 14.37 0.07 -35.83
C PRO A 111 14.20 1.35 -36.64
N LEU A 112 13.37 2.28 -36.16
CA LEU A 112 13.36 3.65 -36.68
C LEU A 112 14.70 4.35 -36.39
N ALA A 113 15.01 5.41 -37.13
CA ALA A 113 16.11 6.29 -36.79
C ALA A 113 15.88 6.98 -35.44
N GLY A 114 16.95 7.05 -34.63
CA GLY A 114 16.99 7.84 -33.40
C GLY A 114 16.61 9.29 -33.65
N ALA A 115 15.77 9.84 -32.77
CA ALA A 115 15.29 11.22 -32.85
C ALA A 115 15.01 11.74 -31.44
N ALA A 116 15.05 13.07 -31.29
CA ALA A 116 14.56 13.69 -30.07
C ALA A 116 13.04 13.52 -29.97
N LEU A 117 12.55 13.24 -28.76
CA LEU A 117 11.13 13.21 -28.47
C LEU A 117 10.57 14.62 -28.41
N ASN A 118 9.29 14.79 -28.76
CA ASN A 118 8.66 16.10 -28.71
C ASN A 118 8.02 16.30 -27.32
N LEU A 119 8.52 17.30 -26.59
CA LEU A 119 8.08 17.60 -25.23
C LEU A 119 6.59 17.93 -25.11
N ASP A 120 5.99 18.53 -26.15
CA ASP A 120 4.61 19.05 -26.10
C ASP A 120 3.58 18.07 -26.69
N THR A 121 3.99 17.21 -27.64
CA THR A 121 3.08 16.27 -28.29
C THR A 121 3.13 14.86 -27.70
N CYS A 122 4.23 14.47 -27.06
CA CYS A 122 4.30 13.20 -26.35
C CYS A 122 3.47 13.29 -25.05
N GLN A 123 2.48 12.41 -24.91
CA GLN A 123 1.52 12.42 -23.80
C GLN A 123 1.52 11.11 -23.04
N LEU A 124 1.19 11.22 -21.75
CA LEU A 124 1.00 10.12 -20.81
C LEU A 124 -0.24 10.39 -19.97
N SER A 125 -1.15 9.44 -19.93
CA SER A 125 -2.33 9.46 -19.08
C SER A 125 -2.16 8.48 -17.94
N LEU A 126 -2.35 8.93 -16.70
CA LEU A 126 -2.31 8.11 -15.49
C LEU A 126 -3.72 7.96 -14.91
N CYS A 127 -4.10 6.75 -14.52
CA CYS A 127 -5.37 6.51 -13.85
C CYS A 127 -5.17 6.45 -12.32
N THR A 128 -5.99 7.19 -11.58
CA THR A 128 -6.01 7.18 -10.11
C THR A 128 -7.38 6.76 -9.60
N SER A 129 -7.46 6.08 -8.45
CA SER A 129 -8.74 5.86 -7.78
C SER A 129 -9.28 7.18 -7.23
N GLY A 130 -10.35 7.70 -7.84
CA GLY A 130 -11.00 8.92 -7.37
C GLY A 130 -11.66 8.72 -6.00
N SER A 131 -11.83 9.81 -5.24
CA SER A 131 -12.56 9.80 -3.96
C SER A 131 -14.05 9.44 -4.11
N SER A 132 -14.59 9.52 -5.32
CA SER A 132 -15.96 9.15 -5.70
C SER A 132 -16.11 7.67 -6.10
N GLY A 133 -15.03 6.88 -6.13
CA GLY A 133 -15.03 5.50 -6.61
C GLY A 133 -14.86 5.32 -8.12
N GLU A 134 -14.97 6.39 -8.92
CA GLU A 134 -14.60 6.37 -10.34
C GLU A 134 -13.13 6.75 -10.55
N PRO A 135 -12.35 5.98 -11.34
CA PRO A 135 -10.97 6.32 -11.61
C PRO A 135 -10.84 7.62 -12.41
N LYS A 136 -10.04 8.57 -11.91
CA LYS A 136 -9.74 9.84 -12.59
C LYS A 136 -8.54 9.67 -13.50
N ARG A 137 -8.70 10.06 -14.78
CA ARG A 137 -7.63 10.16 -15.78
C ARG A 137 -6.89 11.48 -15.61
N ILE A 138 -5.57 11.42 -15.51
CA ILE A 138 -4.67 12.57 -15.40
C ILE A 138 -3.74 12.58 -16.59
N ASP A 139 -3.88 13.59 -17.46
CA ASP A 139 -3.03 13.74 -18.63
C ASP A 139 -1.79 14.61 -18.32
N LYS A 140 -0.62 14.14 -18.73
CA LYS A 140 0.65 14.87 -18.64
C LYS A 140 1.36 14.84 -19.99
N THR A 141 1.99 15.97 -20.33
CA THR A 141 2.94 16.08 -21.42
C THR A 141 4.32 15.59 -20.97
N LEU A 142 5.16 15.21 -21.94
CA LEU A 142 6.55 14.86 -21.66
C LEU A 142 7.34 16.04 -21.07
N ARG A 143 6.98 17.29 -21.42
CA ARG A 143 7.53 18.50 -20.80
C ARG A 143 7.35 18.51 -19.28
N GLN A 144 6.15 18.24 -18.80
CA GLN A 144 5.86 18.24 -17.36
C GLN A 144 6.69 17.17 -16.62
N LEU A 145 6.80 15.97 -17.21
CA LEU A 145 7.62 14.88 -16.66
C LEU A 145 9.12 15.23 -16.68
N ALA A 146 9.60 15.84 -17.78
CA ALA A 146 11.00 16.24 -17.93
C ALA A 146 11.40 17.31 -16.91
N ASN A 147 10.53 18.30 -16.70
CA ASN A 147 10.73 19.35 -15.68
C ASN A 147 10.85 18.74 -14.28
N GLU A 148 9.96 17.81 -13.94
CA GLU A 148 9.97 17.16 -12.63
C GLU A 148 11.23 16.29 -12.44
N VAL A 149 11.60 15.48 -13.43
CA VAL A 149 12.85 14.69 -13.41
C VAL A 149 14.09 15.56 -13.25
N GLN A 150 14.12 16.74 -13.88
CA GLN A 150 15.21 17.70 -13.71
C GLN A 150 15.25 18.27 -12.29
N ALA A 151 14.10 18.61 -11.70
CA ALA A 151 14.03 19.07 -10.32
C ALA A 151 14.51 18.02 -9.31
N LEU A 152 14.16 16.74 -9.53
CA LEU A 152 14.65 15.62 -8.71
C LEU A 152 16.19 15.51 -8.76
N GLU A 153 16.78 15.64 -9.95
CA GLU A 153 18.24 15.61 -10.11
C GLU A 153 18.92 16.80 -9.43
N GLN A 154 18.33 18.00 -9.51
CA GLN A 154 18.86 19.18 -8.84
C GLN A 154 18.83 19.06 -7.32
N LEU A 155 17.78 18.46 -6.76
CA LEU A 155 17.63 18.28 -5.31
C LEU A 155 18.56 17.19 -4.77
N TRP A 156 18.67 16.06 -5.46
CA TRP A 156 19.21 14.82 -4.88
C TRP A 156 20.23 14.08 -5.74
N GLY A 157 20.49 14.53 -6.98
CA GLY A 157 21.40 13.85 -7.89
C GLY A 157 22.82 13.72 -7.36
N ALA A 158 23.34 14.79 -6.76
CA ALA A 158 24.68 14.81 -6.17
C ALA A 158 24.80 13.82 -5.00
N ASP A 159 23.77 13.72 -4.16
CA ASP A 159 23.75 12.82 -2.99
C ASP A 159 23.68 11.35 -3.40
N LEU A 160 22.97 11.05 -4.49
CA LEU A 160 22.81 9.69 -5.01
C LEU A 160 24.05 9.19 -5.76
N GLY A 161 24.78 10.04 -6.47
CA GLY A 161 25.90 9.60 -7.30
C GLY A 161 25.46 8.53 -8.31
N GLU A 162 26.16 7.39 -8.34
CA GLU A 162 25.85 6.23 -9.21
C GLU A 162 25.02 5.14 -8.49
N ALA A 163 24.31 5.48 -7.40
CA ALA A 163 23.54 4.51 -6.63
C ALA A 163 22.47 3.80 -7.47
N CYS A 164 22.37 2.48 -7.32
CA CYS A 164 21.29 1.70 -7.93
C CYS A 164 19.94 2.05 -7.29
N ILE A 165 18.91 2.25 -8.09
CA ILE A 165 17.56 2.51 -7.59
C ILE A 165 16.81 1.20 -7.35
N ILE A 166 16.36 1.01 -6.11
CA ILE A 166 15.62 -0.18 -5.67
C ILE A 166 14.27 0.29 -5.12
N GLY A 167 13.17 -0.27 -5.61
CA GLY A 167 11.84 0.26 -5.31
C GLY A 167 10.80 -0.78 -4.91
N SER A 168 9.98 -0.43 -3.93
CA SER A 168 8.81 -1.22 -3.50
C SER A 168 7.49 -0.71 -4.07
N VAL A 169 7.54 0.36 -4.87
CA VAL A 169 6.36 1.02 -5.43
C VAL A 169 6.18 0.67 -6.91
N ALA A 170 4.93 0.51 -7.32
CA ALA A 170 4.56 0.17 -8.70
C ALA A 170 4.88 1.34 -9.65
N THR A 171 5.35 1.03 -10.85
CA THR A 171 5.73 2.03 -11.88
C THR A 171 4.55 2.59 -12.66
N GLN A 172 3.34 2.06 -12.44
CA GLN A 172 2.07 2.57 -12.95
C GLN A 172 1.64 3.87 -12.25
N HIS A 173 2.27 4.21 -11.12
CA HIS A 173 2.02 5.45 -10.38
C HIS A 173 3.09 6.49 -10.67
N ILE A 174 2.72 7.78 -10.62
CA ILE A 174 3.64 8.89 -10.90
C ILE A 174 4.93 8.81 -10.08
N TYR A 175 4.85 8.50 -8.78
CA TYR A 175 6.00 8.37 -7.89
C TYR A 175 6.94 7.25 -8.34
N GLY A 176 6.40 6.04 -8.58
CA GLY A 176 7.20 4.91 -9.03
C GLY A 176 7.77 5.12 -10.43
N LEU A 177 6.99 5.68 -11.35
CA LEU A 177 7.42 6.01 -12.71
C LEU A 177 8.61 6.99 -12.70
N LEU A 178 8.50 8.09 -11.96
CA LEU A 178 9.53 9.11 -11.92
C LEU A 178 10.79 8.56 -11.23
N PHE A 179 10.65 8.00 -10.04
CA PHE A 179 11.81 7.66 -9.21
C PHE A 179 12.49 6.35 -9.62
N ARG A 180 11.75 5.35 -10.13
CA ARG A 180 12.33 4.06 -10.54
C ARG A 180 12.71 4.00 -12.01
N VAL A 181 12.11 4.84 -12.87
CA VAL A 181 12.29 4.72 -14.33
C VAL A 181 12.86 6.01 -14.92
N LEU A 182 12.07 7.09 -15.00
CA LEU A 182 12.45 8.25 -15.82
C LEU A 182 13.67 8.99 -15.26
N TRP A 183 13.74 9.18 -13.95
CA TRP A 183 14.86 9.86 -13.31
C TRP A 183 16.17 9.07 -13.41
N PRO A 184 16.26 7.78 -13.00
CA PRO A 184 17.49 7.02 -13.15
C PRO A 184 17.91 6.86 -14.61
N LEU A 185 16.95 6.72 -15.55
CA LEU A 185 17.26 6.70 -16.98
C LEU A 185 17.94 7.97 -17.45
N CYS A 186 17.49 9.15 -17.03
CA CYS A 186 18.11 10.43 -17.39
C CYS A 186 19.48 10.62 -16.70
N ALA A 187 19.58 10.22 -15.44
CA ALA A 187 20.80 10.37 -14.64
C ALA A 187 21.91 9.35 -14.94
N GLY A 188 21.56 8.22 -15.56
CA GLY A 188 22.51 7.15 -15.89
C GLY A 188 22.76 6.21 -14.73
N ARG A 189 21.80 6.13 -13.81
CA ARG A 189 21.81 5.20 -12.67
C ARG A 189 21.12 3.90 -13.09
N THR A 190 21.64 2.78 -12.60
CA THR A 190 20.95 1.50 -12.77
C THR A 190 19.72 1.42 -11.87
N PHE A 191 18.74 0.60 -12.26
CA PHE A 191 17.58 0.32 -11.41
C PHE A 191 17.18 -1.15 -11.45
N VAL A 192 16.55 -1.61 -10.36
CA VAL A 192 15.97 -2.95 -10.26
C VAL A 192 14.64 -3.00 -11.01
N ARG A 193 14.53 -3.97 -11.92
CA ARG A 193 13.40 -4.11 -12.87
C ARG A 193 12.08 -4.38 -12.16
N LYS A 194 12.06 -5.35 -11.25
CA LYS A 194 10.84 -5.74 -10.53
C LYS A 194 10.58 -4.87 -9.31
N GLN A 195 9.30 -4.68 -9.01
CA GLN A 195 8.88 -4.12 -7.73
C GLN A 195 9.16 -5.14 -6.61
N LEU A 196 9.79 -4.68 -5.52
CA LEU A 196 10.09 -5.54 -4.36
C LEU A 196 9.16 -5.18 -3.21
N ALA A 197 8.08 -5.95 -3.05
CA ALA A 197 6.99 -5.66 -2.10
C ALA A 197 7.31 -6.04 -0.64
N PHE A 198 8.38 -6.80 -0.41
CA PHE A 198 8.78 -7.30 0.91
C PHE A 198 10.15 -6.75 1.34
N PRO A 199 10.34 -6.42 2.64
CA PRO A 199 11.62 -5.94 3.16
C PRO A 199 12.81 -6.87 2.87
N GLU A 200 12.60 -8.18 2.92
CA GLU A 200 13.63 -9.21 2.73
C GLU A 200 14.13 -9.24 1.27
N ASP A 201 13.22 -9.08 0.31
CA ASP A 201 13.58 -8.98 -1.11
C ASP A 201 14.39 -7.71 -1.38
N LEU A 202 13.97 -6.60 -0.79
CA LEU A 202 14.63 -5.31 -0.93
C LEU A 202 16.02 -5.33 -0.29
N GLN A 203 16.19 -6.02 0.85
CA GLN A 203 17.50 -6.29 1.42
C GLN A 203 18.37 -7.14 0.51
N ARG A 204 17.85 -8.25 -0.05
CA ARG A 204 18.60 -9.13 -0.94
C ARG A 204 19.17 -8.34 -2.12
N ALA A 205 18.33 -7.57 -2.81
CA ALA A 205 18.75 -6.74 -3.93
C ALA A 205 19.75 -5.64 -3.50
N SER A 206 19.55 -5.03 -2.32
CA SER A 206 20.46 -3.99 -1.81
C SER A 206 21.88 -4.50 -1.64
N ARG A 207 22.06 -5.76 -1.23
CA ARG A 207 23.37 -6.38 -1.00
C ARG A 207 24.16 -6.66 -2.29
N GLU A 208 23.49 -6.64 -3.44
CA GLU A 208 24.12 -6.83 -4.76
C GLU A 208 24.76 -5.54 -5.29
N HIS A 209 24.54 -4.41 -4.61
CA HIS A 209 24.99 -3.10 -5.06
C HIS A 209 25.88 -2.39 -4.03
N PRO A 210 27.01 -1.80 -4.44
CA PRO A 210 27.92 -1.10 -3.53
C PRO A 210 27.35 0.23 -2.99
N ALA A 211 26.36 0.79 -3.69
CA ALA A 211 25.58 1.94 -3.26
C ALA A 211 24.19 1.84 -3.89
N PHE A 212 23.15 2.16 -3.12
CA PHE A 212 21.78 2.09 -3.59
C PHE A 212 20.90 3.15 -2.92
N ALA A 213 19.73 3.39 -3.49
CA ALA A 213 18.69 4.22 -2.89
C ALA A 213 17.35 3.48 -2.91
N TRP A 214 16.56 3.69 -1.86
CA TRP A 214 15.24 3.08 -1.72
C TRP A 214 14.14 4.03 -2.14
N VAL A 215 13.23 3.53 -2.97
CA VAL A 215 11.99 4.21 -3.37
C VAL A 215 10.84 3.39 -2.80
N ALA A 216 10.40 3.75 -1.59
CA ALA A 216 9.51 2.91 -0.80
C ALA A 216 8.19 3.60 -0.42
N SER A 217 7.18 2.81 -0.07
CA SER A 217 5.95 3.30 0.55
C SER A 217 6.10 3.36 2.08
N PRO A 218 5.36 4.25 2.77
CA PRO A 218 5.30 4.26 4.24
C PRO A 218 4.97 2.89 4.85
N ALA A 219 4.06 2.15 4.21
CA ALA A 219 3.63 0.83 4.67
C ALA A 219 4.76 -0.21 4.66
N LEU A 220 5.62 -0.21 3.63
CA LEU A 220 6.80 -1.09 3.60
C LEU A 220 7.81 -0.66 4.67
N LEU A 221 8.12 0.63 4.75
CA LEU A 221 9.09 1.17 5.70
C LEU A 221 8.70 0.91 7.15
N LYS A 222 7.40 0.97 7.48
CA LYS A 222 6.87 0.59 8.81
C LYS A 222 7.12 -0.88 9.16
N ARG A 223 7.15 -1.78 8.16
CA ARG A 223 7.33 -3.23 8.36
C ARG A 223 8.79 -3.66 8.44
N MET A 224 9.76 -2.75 8.21
CA MET A 224 11.17 -3.06 8.33
C MET A 224 11.56 -3.27 9.81
N GLY A 225 11.76 -4.53 10.20
CA GLY A 225 12.01 -4.94 11.57
C GLY A 225 13.47 -5.28 11.89
N ASP A 226 13.68 -5.84 13.07
CA ASP A 226 14.98 -6.33 13.56
C ASP A 226 15.52 -7.55 12.80
N ASN A 227 14.69 -8.21 12.00
CA ASN A 227 15.05 -9.38 11.20
C ASN A 227 15.95 -9.07 10.00
N LEU A 228 16.15 -7.79 9.67
CA LEU A 228 17.02 -7.34 8.58
C LEU A 228 18.48 -7.18 9.03
N ASP A 229 19.41 -7.45 8.11
CA ASP A 229 20.85 -7.22 8.24
C ASP A 229 21.18 -5.73 8.00
N TRP A 230 20.84 -4.90 8.98
CA TRP A 230 21.06 -3.45 8.93
C TRP A 230 22.52 -3.03 8.65
N PRO A 231 23.57 -3.71 9.19
CA PRO A 231 24.95 -3.44 8.80
C PRO A 231 25.17 -3.55 7.29
N ALA A 232 24.63 -4.58 6.64
CA ALA A 232 24.73 -4.75 5.19
C ALA A 232 23.95 -3.68 4.39
N LEU A 233 22.97 -3.02 5.01
CA LEU A 233 22.15 -1.97 4.40
C LEU A 233 22.69 -0.55 4.62
N SER A 234 23.79 -0.40 5.36
CA SER A 234 24.41 0.90 5.66
C SER A 234 24.92 1.67 4.44
N ALA A 235 25.09 1.00 3.29
CA ALA A 235 25.50 1.61 2.03
C ALA A 235 24.38 2.42 1.32
N VAL A 236 23.18 2.48 1.90
CA VAL A 236 22.05 3.25 1.38
C VAL A 236 22.38 4.75 1.32
N ARG A 237 22.25 5.35 0.14
CA ARG A 237 22.50 6.78 -0.09
C ARG A 237 21.32 7.66 0.29
N ARG A 238 20.10 7.16 0.05
CA ARG A 238 18.86 7.83 0.42
C ARG A 238 17.70 6.86 0.51
N VAL A 239 16.80 7.13 1.46
CA VAL A 239 15.49 6.49 1.55
C VAL A 239 14.43 7.51 1.19
N PHE A 240 13.68 7.27 0.11
CA PHE A 240 12.54 8.08 -0.29
C PHE A 240 11.23 7.42 0.15
N SER A 241 10.30 8.22 0.66
CA SER A 241 8.96 7.80 1.05
C SER A 241 7.91 8.71 0.45
N SER A 242 6.88 8.14 -0.18
CA SER A 242 5.74 8.91 -0.70
C SER A 242 4.48 8.05 -0.81
N GLY A 243 3.34 8.69 -1.11
CA GLY A 243 2.03 8.05 -1.24
C GLY A 243 1.17 8.06 0.04
N GLY A 244 1.74 8.49 1.16
CA GLY A 244 1.08 8.68 2.46
C GLY A 244 2.05 9.26 3.49
N ALA A 245 1.55 9.59 4.68
CA ALA A 245 2.40 10.04 5.78
C ALA A 245 3.22 8.87 6.36
N LEU A 246 4.53 9.08 6.58
CA LEU A 246 5.36 8.12 7.28
C LEU A 246 5.14 8.24 8.79
N PRO A 247 4.82 7.15 9.52
CA PRO A 247 4.73 7.19 10.98
C PRO A 247 6.07 7.63 11.61
N ALA A 248 6.01 8.50 12.62
CA ALA A 248 7.19 9.05 13.27
C ALA A 248 8.10 7.95 13.84
N GLU A 249 7.53 6.88 14.38
CA GLU A 249 8.24 5.72 14.91
C GLU A 249 9.04 4.99 13.83
N ALA A 250 8.47 4.84 12.62
CA ALA A 250 9.15 4.23 11.49
C ALA A 250 10.30 5.10 11.00
N ALA A 251 10.09 6.42 10.90
CA ALA A 251 11.15 7.37 10.54
C ALA A 251 12.30 7.37 11.56
N GLN A 252 11.98 7.34 12.85
CA GLN A 252 12.94 7.26 13.95
C GLN A 252 13.73 5.95 13.94
N SER A 253 13.06 4.81 13.72
CA SER A 253 13.71 3.50 13.59
C SER A 253 14.71 3.49 12.43
N LEU A 254 14.32 4.00 11.26
CA LEU A 254 15.21 4.10 10.10
C LEU A 254 16.41 5.01 10.39
N HIS A 255 16.20 6.16 11.06
CA HIS A 255 17.30 7.02 11.47
C HIS A 255 18.27 6.33 12.44
N GLN A 256 17.77 5.59 13.43
CA GLN A 256 18.64 4.86 14.36
C GLN A 256 19.47 3.78 13.65
N ARG A 257 18.90 3.12 12.65
CA ARG A 257 19.54 1.97 11.98
C ARG A 257 20.44 2.36 10.82
N LEU A 258 20.06 3.38 10.06
CA LEU A 258 20.75 3.83 8.85
C LEU A 258 21.49 5.16 9.02
N GLN A 259 21.38 5.79 10.20
CA GLN A 259 21.99 7.09 10.52
C GLN A 259 21.55 8.22 9.55
N GLN A 260 20.35 8.09 8.97
CA GLN A 260 19.77 9.08 8.08
C GLN A 260 18.24 9.12 8.21
N TRP A 261 17.66 10.31 8.11
CA TRP A 261 16.22 10.46 8.07
C TRP A 261 15.68 10.14 6.67
N PRO A 262 14.57 9.38 6.55
CA PRO A 262 13.89 9.22 5.29
C PRO A 262 13.47 10.58 4.71
N THR A 263 13.55 10.71 3.40
CA THR A 263 13.08 11.89 2.66
C THR A 263 11.63 11.62 2.24
N GLU A 264 10.69 12.23 2.96
CA GLU A 264 9.27 12.20 2.62
C GLU A 264 8.98 13.19 1.49
N ILE A 265 8.20 12.77 0.50
CA ILE A 265 7.79 13.59 -0.64
C ILE A 265 6.27 13.68 -0.64
N LEU A 266 5.76 14.92 -0.61
CA LEU A 266 4.35 15.24 -0.77
C LEU A 266 4.07 15.52 -2.24
N GLY A 267 2.99 14.94 -2.74
CA GLY A 267 2.56 15.09 -4.12
C GLY A 267 1.37 14.20 -4.46
N SER A 268 0.83 14.40 -5.66
CA SER A 268 -0.25 13.59 -6.23
C SER A 268 0.00 13.31 -7.72
N SER A 269 -0.83 12.48 -8.34
CA SER A 269 -0.76 12.28 -9.80
C SER A 269 -1.06 13.56 -10.56
N GLU A 270 -1.97 14.41 -10.06
CA GLU A 270 -2.27 15.74 -10.61
C GLU A 270 -1.03 16.63 -10.57
N THR A 271 -0.44 16.77 -9.37
CA THR A 271 0.53 17.83 -9.06
C THR A 271 1.98 17.46 -9.34
N GLY A 272 2.32 16.17 -9.38
CA GLY A 272 3.70 15.73 -9.20
C GLY A 272 4.16 15.92 -7.76
N GLY A 273 5.47 15.86 -7.51
CA GLY A 273 6.08 16.21 -6.24
C GLY A 273 6.04 17.72 -6.01
N ILE A 274 5.43 18.16 -4.91
CA ILE A 274 5.24 19.58 -4.59
C ILE A 274 6.15 20.06 -3.47
N ALA A 275 6.43 19.17 -2.52
CA ALA A 275 7.21 19.49 -1.33
C ALA A 275 7.88 18.24 -0.77
N TRP A 276 8.89 18.42 0.05
CA TRP A 276 9.57 17.35 0.75
C TRP A 276 9.89 17.74 2.19
N ARG A 277 10.15 16.74 3.02
CA ARG A 277 10.69 16.91 4.37
C ARG A 277 11.52 15.70 4.77
N GLN A 278 12.17 15.81 5.92
CA GLN A 278 12.85 14.71 6.58
C GLN A 278 12.37 14.64 8.03
N ARG A 279 13.13 15.25 8.95
CA ARG A 279 12.77 15.29 10.38
C ARG A 279 11.75 16.39 10.72
N ASP A 280 11.78 17.51 9.99
CA ASP A 280 10.99 18.70 10.33
C ASP A 280 9.49 18.43 10.11
N ASP A 281 8.65 19.01 10.97
CA ASP A 281 7.19 18.97 10.81
C ASP A 281 6.75 19.80 9.59
N LEU A 282 7.57 20.80 9.22
CA LEU A 282 7.31 21.68 8.08
C LEU A 282 7.79 21.09 6.76
N TRP A 283 6.91 21.14 5.77
CA TRP A 283 7.19 20.80 4.38
C TRP A 283 7.92 21.94 3.68
N GLN A 284 8.98 21.58 2.95
CA GLN A 284 9.75 22.46 2.08
C GLN A 284 9.25 22.31 0.64
N PRO A 285 8.67 23.37 0.03
CA PRO A 285 8.29 23.34 -1.37
C PRO A 285 9.50 23.08 -2.28
N PHE A 286 9.26 22.42 -3.42
CA PHE A 286 10.27 22.32 -4.47
C PHE A 286 10.54 23.71 -5.04
N ALA A 287 11.74 23.94 -5.57
CA ALA A 287 12.22 25.29 -5.90
C ALA A 287 11.30 26.05 -6.88
N GLU A 288 10.66 25.35 -7.83
CA GLU A 288 9.78 25.94 -8.84
C GLU A 288 8.28 25.72 -8.53
N VAL A 289 7.95 25.29 -7.31
CA VAL A 289 6.56 25.09 -6.87
C VAL A 289 6.12 26.31 -6.06
N GLU A 290 5.17 27.05 -6.62
CA GLU A 290 4.53 28.18 -5.97
C GLU A 290 3.27 27.72 -5.24
N LEU A 291 3.20 28.03 -3.94
CA LEU A 291 2.09 27.67 -3.07
C LEU A 291 1.35 28.91 -2.61
N SER A 292 0.03 28.87 -2.73
CA SER A 292 -0.90 29.81 -2.09
C SER A 292 -2.06 29.04 -1.46
N GLN A 293 -3.04 29.75 -0.89
CA GLN A 293 -4.21 29.13 -0.26
C GLN A 293 -5.50 29.80 -0.72
N ASP A 294 -6.57 29.01 -0.83
CA ASP A 294 -7.91 29.55 -1.02
C ASP A 294 -8.52 30.07 0.29
N SER A 295 -9.77 30.55 0.24
CA SER A 295 -10.47 31.08 1.41
C SER A 295 -10.76 30.04 2.50
N ASP A 296 -10.77 28.76 2.15
CA ASP A 296 -10.99 27.64 3.07
C ASP A 296 -9.65 27.09 3.62
N GLY A 297 -8.51 27.65 3.20
CA GLY A 297 -7.17 27.25 3.61
C GLY A 297 -6.60 26.07 2.82
N ALA A 298 -7.22 25.67 1.71
CA ALA A 298 -6.72 24.61 0.84
C ALA A 298 -5.52 25.10 0.02
N LEU A 299 -4.52 24.24 -0.20
CA LEU A 299 -3.37 24.58 -1.03
C LEU A 299 -3.77 24.75 -2.49
N LEU A 300 -3.35 25.89 -3.05
CA LEU A 300 -3.36 26.21 -4.47
C LEU A 300 -1.93 26.12 -4.98
N ILE A 301 -1.74 25.37 -6.07
CA ILE A 301 -0.41 24.97 -6.52
C ILE A 301 -0.20 25.40 -7.97
N GLN A 302 0.87 26.13 -8.21
CA GLN A 302 1.39 26.42 -9.55
C GLN A 302 2.79 25.82 -9.66
N SER A 303 3.06 25.12 -10.75
CA SER A 303 4.37 24.52 -10.98
C SER A 303 4.61 24.23 -12.46
N PRO A 304 5.87 24.07 -12.89
CA PRO A 304 6.22 23.56 -14.22
C PRO A 304 5.77 22.12 -14.49
N TYR A 305 5.23 21.43 -13.49
CA TYR A 305 4.73 20.05 -13.59
C TYR A 305 3.23 20.02 -13.95
N LEU A 306 2.59 21.19 -13.94
CA LEU A 306 1.21 21.43 -14.33
C LEU A 306 1.14 22.06 -15.74
N PRO A 307 -0.03 22.05 -16.40
CA PRO A 307 -0.21 22.80 -17.63
C PRO A 307 0.12 24.28 -17.42
N ALA A 308 0.71 24.92 -18.44
CA ALA A 308 1.11 26.33 -18.35
C ALA A 308 -0.10 27.22 -18.00
N GLY A 309 0.05 28.05 -16.96
CA GLY A 309 -1.01 28.94 -16.47
C GLY A 309 -2.11 28.26 -15.65
N HIS A 310 -2.01 26.94 -15.41
CA HIS A 310 -2.94 26.21 -14.55
C HIS A 310 -2.55 26.35 -13.07
N THR A 311 -3.56 26.57 -12.23
CA THR A 311 -3.44 26.44 -10.77
C THR A 311 -4.21 25.20 -10.36
N GLU A 312 -3.53 24.22 -9.76
CA GLU A 312 -4.21 23.05 -9.21
C GLU A 312 -4.79 23.40 -7.84
N HIS A 313 -6.10 23.19 -7.71
CA HIS A 313 -6.82 23.35 -6.45
C HIS A 313 -6.83 22.00 -5.73
N THR A 314 -6.06 21.89 -4.66
CA THR A 314 -6.06 20.67 -3.85
C THR A 314 -7.16 20.74 -2.79
N ALA A 315 -7.42 19.60 -2.15
CA ALA A 315 -8.17 19.57 -0.90
C ALA A 315 -7.25 19.57 0.31
N ASP A 316 -5.96 19.83 0.17
CA ASP A 316 -4.99 19.74 1.26
C ASP A 316 -4.98 21.05 2.06
N ALA A 317 -5.54 21.03 3.26
CA ALA A 317 -5.48 22.17 4.17
C ALA A 317 -4.04 22.34 4.67
N ALA A 318 -3.56 23.58 4.69
CA ALA A 318 -2.22 23.88 5.15
C ALA A 318 -2.15 25.14 6.01
N ARG A 319 -1.02 25.35 6.66
CA ARG A 319 -0.63 26.64 7.23
C ARG A 319 0.73 27.03 6.66
N ILE A 320 0.75 28.01 5.76
CA ILE A 320 1.98 28.51 5.15
C ILE A 320 2.65 29.49 6.14
N THR A 321 3.93 29.28 6.40
CA THR A 321 4.75 30.14 7.26
C THR A 321 5.41 31.26 6.46
N ALA A 322 5.93 32.29 7.13
CA ALA A 322 6.55 33.44 6.48
C ALA A 322 7.76 33.12 5.58
N ASN A 323 8.40 31.96 5.76
CA ASN A 323 9.53 31.51 4.94
C ASN A 323 9.12 30.60 3.76
N GLY A 324 7.82 30.44 3.50
CA GLY A 324 7.28 29.61 2.42
C GLY A 324 7.16 28.12 2.74
N ARG A 325 7.73 27.63 3.85
CA ARG A 325 7.46 26.27 4.35
C ARG A 325 6.07 26.19 4.98
N PHE A 326 5.50 24.99 5.08
CA PHE A 326 4.13 24.84 5.56
C PHE A 326 3.90 23.60 6.41
N GLU A 327 2.92 23.70 7.33
CA GLU A 327 2.36 22.57 8.05
C GLU A 327 1.15 22.02 7.27
N LEU A 328 1.07 20.71 7.08
CA LEU A 328 -0.09 20.06 6.47
C LEU A 328 -1.13 19.71 7.55
N LEU A 329 -2.35 20.21 7.39
CA LEU A 329 -3.45 20.09 8.36
C LEU A 329 -4.44 18.95 8.01
N GLY A 330 -4.21 18.25 6.90
CA GLY A 330 -5.06 17.16 6.40
C GLY A 330 -6.00 17.61 5.27
N ARG A 331 -6.84 16.69 4.77
CA ARG A 331 -7.70 16.97 3.61
C ARG A 331 -9.08 17.52 3.97
N LEU A 332 -9.49 18.61 3.33
CA LEU A 332 -10.80 19.25 3.41
C LEU A 332 -11.91 18.42 2.78
N ASP A 333 -11.64 17.58 1.79
CA ASP A 333 -12.66 16.72 1.16
C ASP A 333 -13.00 15.48 2.02
N ARG A 334 -12.16 15.15 3.02
CA ARG A 334 -12.48 14.22 4.10
C ARG A 334 -13.22 14.91 5.26
N ILE A 335 -13.86 16.04 4.97
CA ILE A 335 -14.85 16.67 5.84
C ILE A 335 -16.23 16.13 5.48
N VAL A 336 -16.86 15.47 6.44
CA VAL A 336 -18.21 14.95 6.26
C VAL A 336 -19.23 15.88 6.90
N LYS A 337 -20.43 15.98 6.31
CA LYS A 337 -21.53 16.74 6.89
C LYS A 337 -22.41 15.80 7.72
N LEU A 338 -22.51 16.04 9.03
CA LEU A 338 -23.46 15.37 9.92
C LEU A 338 -24.41 16.41 10.52
N GLU A 339 -25.71 16.28 10.28
CA GLU A 339 -26.76 17.18 10.82
C GLU A 339 -26.34 18.67 10.72
N GLU A 340 -25.99 19.10 9.50
CA GLU A 340 -25.52 20.46 9.12
C GLU A 340 -24.10 20.87 9.56
N LYS A 341 -23.40 20.05 10.36
CA LYS A 341 -22.03 20.36 10.80
C LYS A 341 -20.97 19.67 9.94
N ARG A 342 -19.94 20.44 9.56
CA ARG A 342 -18.74 19.97 8.87
C ARG A 342 -17.75 19.37 9.87
N ILE A 343 -17.42 18.09 9.72
CA ILE A 343 -16.51 17.36 10.61
C ILE A 343 -15.31 16.85 9.82
N SER A 344 -14.12 17.30 10.19
CA SER A 344 -12.86 16.76 9.66
C SER A 344 -12.61 15.37 10.25
N LEU A 345 -12.73 14.33 9.42
CA LEU A 345 -12.38 12.97 9.84
C LEU A 345 -10.89 12.86 10.20
N PRO A 346 -9.93 13.41 9.42
CA PRO A 346 -8.50 13.34 9.76
C PRO A 346 -8.15 13.91 11.13
N MET A 347 -8.81 15.00 11.55
CA MET A 347 -8.58 15.60 12.87
C MET A 347 -8.97 14.62 13.99
N LEU A 348 -10.10 13.93 13.85
CA LEU A 348 -10.57 12.95 14.84
C LEU A 348 -9.74 11.67 14.82
N GLU A 349 -9.20 11.27 13.67
CA GLU A 349 -8.26 10.15 13.55
C GLU A 349 -6.97 10.47 14.31
N LYS A 350 -6.40 11.67 14.12
CA LYS A 350 -5.22 12.13 14.85
C LYS A 350 -5.47 12.17 16.36
N ALA A 351 -6.58 12.79 16.76
CA ALA A 351 -7.02 12.81 18.16
C ALA A 351 -7.11 11.43 18.79
N LEU A 352 -7.62 10.42 18.08
CA LEU A 352 -7.65 9.04 18.56
C LEU A 352 -6.24 8.47 18.72
N MET A 353 -5.35 8.70 17.76
CA MET A 353 -3.96 8.22 17.79
C MET A 353 -3.10 8.91 18.85
N ASP A 354 -3.48 10.11 19.32
CA ASP A 354 -2.84 10.77 20.46
C ASP A 354 -3.14 10.08 21.81
N HIS A 355 -4.13 9.18 21.86
CA HIS A 355 -4.43 8.38 23.04
C HIS A 355 -3.58 7.11 23.09
N ASN A 356 -2.91 6.86 24.23
CA ASN A 356 -1.96 5.75 24.39
C ASN A 356 -2.48 4.35 24.01
N TRP A 357 -3.79 4.13 24.00
CA TRP A 357 -4.42 2.85 23.64
C TRP A 357 -4.57 2.59 22.13
N VAL A 358 -4.36 3.59 21.29
CA VAL A 358 -4.61 3.50 19.84
C VAL A 358 -3.28 3.62 19.10
N ALA A 359 -2.98 2.62 18.26
CA ALA A 359 -1.82 2.65 17.37
C ALA A 359 -2.18 3.23 16.00
N GLU A 360 -3.38 2.92 15.48
CA GLU A 360 -3.89 3.45 14.22
C GLU A 360 -5.40 3.69 14.31
N ALA A 361 -5.89 4.75 13.67
CA ALA A 361 -7.31 5.04 13.56
C ALA A 361 -7.71 5.45 12.15
N ARG A 362 -8.87 4.93 11.70
CA ARG A 362 -9.54 5.37 10.47
C ARG A 362 -11.02 5.57 10.72
N LEU A 363 -11.54 6.72 10.35
CA LEU A 363 -12.95 7.08 10.47
C LEU A 363 -13.65 7.04 9.10
N GLY A 364 -14.92 6.66 9.15
CA GLY A 364 -15.82 6.66 8.00
C GLY A 364 -17.24 6.99 8.43
N VAL A 365 -18.10 7.28 7.45
CA VAL A 365 -19.52 7.54 7.69
C VAL A 365 -20.28 6.24 7.53
N VAL A 366 -21.15 5.96 8.50
CA VAL A 366 -22.08 4.85 8.49
C VAL A 366 -23.46 5.42 8.18
N GLN A 367 -24.04 5.00 7.04
CA GLN A 367 -25.40 5.34 6.65
C GLN A 367 -26.35 4.20 7.03
N GLU A 368 -27.00 4.34 8.19
CA GLU A 368 -28.14 3.51 8.60
C GLU A 368 -29.41 4.38 8.65
N ASN A 369 -30.00 4.62 9.82
CA ASN A 369 -31.18 5.49 9.96
C ASN A 369 -30.84 6.99 9.91
N ARG A 370 -29.67 7.34 10.45
CA ARG A 370 -29.08 8.69 10.38
C ARG A 370 -27.59 8.52 10.16
N ALA A 371 -26.99 9.40 9.37
CA ALA A 371 -25.55 9.41 9.17
C ALA A 371 -24.83 9.57 10.52
N SER A 372 -23.84 8.71 10.77
CA SER A 372 -23.02 8.77 11.99
C SER A 372 -21.61 8.30 11.69
N LEU A 373 -20.65 8.61 12.57
CA LEU A 373 -19.28 8.13 12.38
C LEU A 373 -19.09 6.70 12.89
N GLY A 374 -18.22 5.96 12.20
CA GLY A 374 -17.64 4.72 12.67
C GLY A 374 -16.11 4.80 12.65
N ALA A 375 -15.46 4.12 13.60
CA ALA A 375 -14.02 4.06 13.74
C ALA A 375 -13.50 2.63 13.58
N LEU A 376 -12.51 2.46 12.70
CA LEU A 376 -11.63 1.31 12.62
C LEU A 376 -10.37 1.62 13.44
N LEU A 377 -9.98 0.72 14.34
CA LEU A 377 -8.84 0.93 15.23
C LEU A 377 -7.89 -0.26 15.16
N VAL A 378 -6.58 0.03 15.19
CA VAL A 378 -5.55 -0.88 15.67
C VAL A 378 -5.16 -0.42 17.06
N LEU A 379 -5.19 -1.33 18.04
CA LEU A 379 -4.81 -1.00 19.41
C LEU A 379 -3.30 -1.11 19.59
N SER A 380 -2.74 -0.23 20.40
CA SER A 380 -1.38 -0.41 20.93
C SER A 380 -1.34 -1.54 21.96
N GLU A 381 -0.15 -1.91 22.44
CA GLU A 381 0.00 -2.90 23.52
C GLU A 381 -0.78 -2.51 24.78
N SER A 382 -0.73 -1.22 25.16
CA SER A 382 -1.46 -0.73 26.33
C SER A 382 -2.98 -0.75 26.11
N GLY A 383 -3.42 -0.48 24.88
CA GLY A 383 -4.83 -0.60 24.50
C GLY A 383 -5.32 -2.04 24.48
N LEU A 384 -4.50 -2.98 24.00
CA LEU A 384 -4.80 -4.40 24.03
C LEU A 384 -4.85 -4.92 25.48
N HIS A 385 -3.96 -4.45 26.34
CA HIS A 385 -3.98 -4.73 27.77
C HIS A 385 -5.28 -4.21 28.42
N ALA A 386 -5.69 -2.98 28.12
CA ALA A 386 -6.95 -2.42 28.60
C ALA A 386 -8.16 -3.23 28.08
N LEU A 387 -8.18 -3.60 26.80
CA LEU A 387 -9.22 -4.47 26.22
C LEU A 387 -9.33 -5.79 26.99
N ARG A 388 -8.19 -6.45 27.25
CA ARG A 388 -8.13 -7.76 27.91
C ARG A 388 -8.60 -7.72 29.37
N ASN A 389 -8.39 -6.62 30.08
CA ASN A 389 -8.61 -6.53 31.53
C ASN A 389 -9.80 -5.67 31.95
N GLN A 390 -10.30 -4.81 31.07
CA GLN A 390 -11.44 -3.91 31.34
C GLN A 390 -12.59 -4.11 30.36
N GLY A 391 -12.34 -4.82 29.26
CA GLY A 391 -13.34 -5.15 28.26
C GLY A 391 -13.61 -4.05 27.25
N ARG A 392 -14.29 -4.45 26.17
CA ARG A 392 -14.56 -3.60 25.01
C ARG A 392 -15.37 -2.35 25.35
N ARG A 393 -16.37 -2.47 26.24
CA ARG A 393 -17.25 -1.35 26.59
C ARG A 393 -16.45 -0.21 27.21
N THR A 394 -15.65 -0.52 28.23
CA THR A 394 -14.76 0.44 28.90
C THR A 394 -13.80 1.08 27.91
N LEU A 395 -13.15 0.27 27.07
CA LEU A 395 -12.25 0.77 26.01
C LEU A 395 -12.95 1.80 25.11
N THR A 396 -14.14 1.48 24.59
CA THR A 396 -14.86 2.41 23.71
C THR A 396 -15.41 3.64 24.44
N GLN A 397 -15.70 3.54 25.74
CA GLN A 397 -16.18 4.68 26.53
C GLN A 397 -15.05 5.67 26.81
N GLU A 398 -13.87 5.19 27.19
CA GLU A 398 -12.67 6.01 27.38
C GLU A 398 -12.27 6.74 26.10
N LEU A 399 -12.20 6.03 24.96
CA LEU A 399 -11.88 6.67 23.67
C LEU A 399 -12.95 7.69 23.24
N ARG A 400 -14.23 7.45 23.56
CA ARG A 400 -15.29 8.45 23.34
C ARG A 400 -15.10 9.67 24.24
N GLN A 401 -14.73 9.46 25.51
CA GLN A 401 -14.48 10.55 26.47
C GLN A 401 -13.25 11.37 26.08
N HIS A 402 -12.20 10.73 25.57
CA HIS A 402 -11.04 11.43 25.00
C HIS A 402 -11.46 12.33 23.83
N LEU A 403 -12.32 11.82 22.93
CA LEU A 403 -12.80 12.59 21.78
C LEU A 403 -13.73 13.76 22.12
N THR A 404 -14.39 13.79 23.28
CA THR A 404 -15.30 14.92 23.62
C THR A 404 -14.57 16.25 23.76
N GLN A 405 -13.26 16.22 24.01
CA GLN A 405 -12.42 17.41 24.06
C GLN A 405 -12.14 18.00 22.66
N HIS A 406 -12.34 17.20 21.62
CA HIS A 406 -11.96 17.52 20.24
C HIS A 406 -13.17 17.68 19.31
N CYS A 407 -14.35 17.19 19.70
CA CYS A 407 -15.56 17.35 18.90
C CYS A 407 -16.86 17.29 19.71
N GLU A 408 -17.92 17.75 19.06
CA GLU A 408 -19.27 17.68 19.61
C GLU A 408 -19.82 16.25 19.62
N THR A 409 -20.85 16.01 20.44
CA THR A 409 -21.45 14.68 20.65
C THR A 409 -21.89 14.00 19.35
N LEU A 410 -22.33 14.75 18.35
CA LEU A 410 -22.78 14.20 17.07
C LEU A 410 -21.63 13.62 16.22
N ALA A 411 -20.41 14.11 16.43
CA ALA A 411 -19.19 13.66 15.76
C ALA A 411 -18.52 12.47 16.49
N LEU A 412 -19.07 12.02 17.62
CA LEU A 412 -18.54 10.85 18.33
C LEU A 412 -18.88 9.55 17.58
N PRO A 413 -17.89 8.66 17.33
CA PRO A 413 -18.14 7.42 16.62
C PRO A 413 -19.13 6.52 17.37
N ARG A 414 -20.16 6.07 16.65
CA ARG A 414 -21.18 5.14 17.14
C ARG A 414 -20.79 3.69 16.91
N ARG A 415 -19.98 3.44 15.89
CA ARG A 415 -19.48 2.11 15.55
C ARG A 415 -17.97 2.05 15.76
N TRP A 416 -17.52 0.95 16.34
CA TRP A 416 -16.11 0.69 16.60
C TRP A 416 -15.77 -0.68 16.02
N ARG A 417 -14.65 -0.81 15.33
CA ARG A 417 -14.10 -2.08 14.85
C ARG A 417 -12.65 -2.15 15.30
N LEU A 418 -12.27 -3.23 15.97
CA LEU A 418 -10.88 -3.46 16.36
C LEU A 418 -10.27 -4.45 15.37
N LEU A 419 -9.19 -4.02 14.74
CA LEU A 419 -8.45 -4.78 13.74
C LEU A 419 -7.08 -5.13 14.32
N ARG A 420 -6.49 -6.22 13.84
CA ARG A 420 -5.11 -6.59 14.17
C ARG A 420 -4.11 -5.66 13.47
N GLN A 421 -4.42 -5.29 12.23
CA GLN A 421 -3.69 -4.32 11.43
C GLN A 421 -4.66 -3.64 10.47
N MET A 422 -4.30 -2.47 9.97
CA MET A 422 -5.12 -1.78 8.99
C MET A 422 -4.99 -2.46 7.62
N PRO A 423 -6.09 -2.80 6.91
CA PRO A 423 -6.06 -3.59 5.69
C PRO A 423 -5.72 -2.69 4.49
N LEU A 424 -4.47 -2.22 4.46
CA LEU A 424 -3.97 -1.36 3.40
C LEU A 424 -3.76 -2.18 2.12
N ASN A 425 -4.07 -1.59 0.96
CA ASN A 425 -3.73 -2.15 -0.34
C ASN A 425 -2.20 -2.12 -0.58
N ALA A 426 -1.75 -2.63 -1.73
CA ALA A 426 -0.32 -2.65 -2.10
C ALA A 426 0.34 -1.25 -2.12
N GLN A 427 -0.45 -0.18 -2.21
CA GLN A 427 0.01 1.21 -2.19
C GLN A 427 0.05 1.81 -0.77
N GLY A 428 -0.28 1.03 0.27
CA GLY A 428 -0.37 1.54 1.64
C GLY A 428 -1.62 2.40 1.90
N LYS A 429 -2.65 2.31 1.06
CA LYS A 429 -3.90 3.08 1.20
C LYS A 429 -5.05 2.18 1.62
N LEU A 430 -6.00 2.74 2.37
CA LEU A 430 -7.30 2.12 2.67
C LEU A 430 -8.41 2.89 1.93
N PRO A 431 -8.93 2.34 0.81
CA PRO A 431 -10.04 2.94 0.05
C PRO A 431 -11.27 3.22 0.92
N GLN A 432 -12.01 4.28 0.59
CA GLN A 432 -13.20 4.69 1.36
C GLN A 432 -14.29 3.60 1.37
N ALA A 433 -14.50 2.91 0.23
CA ALA A 433 -15.44 1.80 0.14
C ALA A 433 -15.10 0.65 1.11
N ASP A 434 -13.81 0.36 1.29
CA ASP A 434 -13.35 -0.68 2.23
C ASP A 434 -13.56 -0.24 3.68
N VAL A 435 -13.36 1.05 4.00
CA VAL A 435 -13.69 1.60 5.33
C VAL A 435 -15.17 1.38 5.63
N GLU A 436 -16.05 1.75 4.70
CA GLU A 436 -17.49 1.61 4.85
C GLU A 436 -17.92 0.14 4.97
N ALA A 437 -17.37 -0.73 4.12
CA ALA A 437 -17.62 -2.16 4.16
C ALA A 437 -17.22 -2.77 5.51
N LEU A 438 -16.03 -2.44 6.03
CA LEU A 438 -15.55 -2.95 7.32
C LEU A 438 -16.38 -2.42 8.49
N LEU A 439 -16.81 -1.16 8.43
CA LEU A 439 -17.70 -0.59 9.44
C LEU A 439 -19.05 -1.30 9.45
N LEU A 440 -19.64 -1.53 8.28
CA LEU A 440 -20.94 -2.18 8.13
C LEU A 440 -20.90 -3.70 8.36
N ALA A 441 -19.76 -4.35 8.11
CA ALA A 441 -19.61 -5.78 8.24
C ALA A 441 -19.96 -6.28 9.64
N PRO A 442 -20.56 -7.49 9.76
CA PRO A 442 -20.73 -8.13 11.04
C PRO A 442 -19.36 -8.45 11.65
N ARG A 443 -19.30 -8.50 12.99
CA ARG A 443 -18.07 -8.93 13.67
C ARG A 443 -17.77 -10.38 13.33
N VAL A 444 -16.50 -10.65 13.06
CA VAL A 444 -16.01 -11.99 12.72
C VAL A 444 -16.24 -12.97 13.86
N LYS A 445 -16.45 -14.23 13.49
CA LYS A 445 -16.66 -15.37 14.40
C LYS A 445 -15.56 -16.43 14.31
N ALA A 446 -14.80 -16.42 13.21
CA ALA A 446 -13.71 -17.35 12.96
C ALA A 446 -12.35 -16.73 13.37
N PRO A 447 -11.32 -17.55 13.65
CA PRO A 447 -9.95 -17.06 13.76
C PRO A 447 -9.38 -16.75 12.37
N GLU A 448 -8.26 -16.03 12.35
CA GLU A 448 -7.43 -15.88 11.15
C GLU A 448 -6.40 -17.02 11.12
N VAL A 449 -6.35 -17.81 10.04
CA VAL A 449 -5.32 -18.86 9.86
C VAL A 449 -4.09 -18.22 9.25
N LEU A 450 -2.97 -18.24 9.97
CA LEU A 450 -1.69 -17.66 9.55
C LEU A 450 -0.81 -18.67 8.83
N GLU A 451 -0.79 -19.89 9.34
CA GLU A 451 0.00 -21.00 8.80
C GLU A 451 -0.73 -22.32 9.06
N GLN A 452 -0.56 -23.29 8.17
CA GLN A 452 -1.07 -24.65 8.34
C GLN A 452 -0.03 -25.66 7.84
N VAL A 453 0.20 -26.70 8.64
CA VAL A 453 1.19 -27.75 8.35
C VAL A 453 0.56 -29.11 8.62
N GLU A 454 0.75 -30.05 7.69
CA GLU A 454 0.33 -31.45 7.81
C GLU A 454 1.54 -32.35 7.96
N VAL A 455 1.54 -33.21 8.98
CA VAL A 455 2.60 -34.21 9.22
C VAL A 455 1.95 -35.51 9.65
N GLY A 456 2.03 -36.52 8.78
CA GLY A 456 1.57 -37.88 9.10
C GLY A 456 0.07 -37.97 9.39
N GLY A 457 -0.76 -37.17 8.71
CA GLY A 457 -2.21 -37.12 8.93
C GLY A 457 -2.65 -36.27 10.13
N GLU A 458 -1.72 -35.61 10.82
CA GLU A 458 -2.00 -34.64 11.88
C GLU A 458 -1.78 -33.22 11.37
N TRP A 459 -2.65 -32.30 11.78
CA TRP A 459 -2.61 -30.91 11.35
C TRP A 459 -2.24 -29.99 12.49
N SER A 460 -1.35 -29.03 12.21
CA SER A 460 -1.02 -27.94 13.12
C SER A 460 -1.26 -26.61 12.42
N LEU A 461 -2.12 -25.78 13.02
CA LEU A 461 -2.50 -24.47 12.50
C LEU A 461 -2.00 -23.38 13.44
N GLN A 462 -1.35 -22.36 12.89
CA GLN A 462 -1.09 -21.12 13.61
C GLN A 462 -2.27 -20.17 13.38
N LEU A 463 -2.92 -19.74 14.46
CA LEU A 463 -4.14 -18.95 14.42
C LEU A 463 -3.93 -17.61 15.13
N ALA A 464 -4.43 -16.53 14.53
CA ALA A 464 -4.61 -15.26 15.22
C ALA A 464 -6.04 -15.12 15.71
N VAL A 465 -6.21 -14.66 16.95
CA VAL A 465 -7.52 -14.40 17.55
C VAL A 465 -7.89 -12.93 17.32
N PRO A 466 -8.87 -12.62 16.46
CA PRO A 466 -9.24 -11.24 16.16
C PRO A 466 -9.63 -10.45 17.43
N PRO A 467 -9.14 -9.22 17.63
CA PRO A 467 -9.44 -8.46 18.85
C PRO A 467 -10.92 -8.08 18.98
N ASP A 468 -11.66 -7.99 17.87
CA ASP A 468 -13.11 -7.71 17.85
C ASP A 468 -13.99 -8.93 17.56
N LEU A 469 -13.55 -10.13 17.95
CA LEU A 469 -14.34 -11.34 17.78
C LEU A 469 -15.72 -11.19 18.44
N ALA A 470 -16.79 -11.58 17.74
CA ALA A 470 -18.17 -11.42 18.21
C ALA A 470 -18.41 -12.10 19.58
N TYR A 471 -17.74 -13.22 19.82
CA TYR A 471 -17.88 -14.06 21.01
C TYR A 471 -17.29 -13.48 22.29
N PHE A 472 -16.48 -12.42 22.22
CA PHE A 472 -16.02 -11.71 23.43
C PHE A 472 -17.11 -10.87 24.08
N SER A 473 -18.26 -10.69 23.42
CA SER A 473 -19.41 -10.01 24.01
C SER A 473 -20.31 -10.97 24.77
N GLY A 474 -20.82 -10.52 25.93
CA GLY A 474 -21.88 -11.20 26.68
C GLY A 474 -21.45 -12.26 27.70
N HIS A 475 -20.26 -12.85 27.58
CA HIS A 475 -19.82 -13.93 28.47
C HIS A 475 -19.02 -13.42 29.68
N PHE A 476 -17.95 -12.65 29.42
CA PHE A 476 -17.09 -12.06 30.45
C PHE A 476 -16.82 -10.58 30.09
N PRO A 477 -17.69 -9.64 30.50
CA PRO A 477 -17.67 -8.28 29.97
C PRO A 477 -16.44 -7.46 30.38
N GLN A 478 -15.80 -7.77 31.52
CA GLN A 478 -14.58 -7.10 31.98
C GLN A 478 -13.31 -7.82 31.54
N THR A 479 -13.36 -9.15 31.44
CA THR A 479 -12.20 -9.99 31.12
C THR A 479 -12.55 -10.85 29.90
N PRO A 480 -12.55 -10.29 28.68
CA PRO A 480 -12.94 -11.04 27.49
C PRO A 480 -12.04 -12.27 27.30
N VAL A 481 -12.70 -13.42 27.20
CA VAL A 481 -12.08 -14.75 27.01
C VAL A 481 -12.87 -15.48 25.94
N LEU A 482 -12.18 -16.24 25.10
CA LEU A 482 -12.77 -17.05 24.05
C LEU A 482 -13.53 -18.22 24.70
N PRO A 483 -14.87 -18.30 24.56
CA PRO A 483 -15.65 -19.33 25.22
C PRO A 483 -15.22 -20.74 24.78
N GLY A 484 -15.22 -21.69 25.72
CA GLY A 484 -14.79 -23.06 25.44
C GLY A 484 -15.59 -23.74 24.32
N VAL A 485 -16.90 -23.46 24.24
CA VAL A 485 -17.77 -23.95 23.16
C VAL A 485 -17.33 -23.45 21.77
N VAL A 486 -16.80 -22.23 21.69
CA VAL A 486 -16.27 -21.66 20.43
C VAL A 486 -14.96 -22.33 20.05
N GLN A 487 -14.09 -22.64 21.02
CA GLN A 487 -12.87 -23.39 20.76
C GLN A 487 -13.16 -24.79 20.20
N VAL A 488 -14.23 -25.44 20.69
CA VAL A 488 -14.72 -26.72 20.17
C VAL A 488 -15.29 -26.55 18.75
N GLU A 489 -16.11 -25.52 18.52
CA GLU A 489 -16.65 -25.18 17.19
C GLU A 489 -15.52 -24.98 16.18
N TRP A 490 -14.51 -24.19 16.51
CA TRP A 490 -13.36 -23.93 15.65
C TRP A 490 -12.57 -25.19 15.34
N ALA A 491 -12.32 -26.05 16.33
CA ALA A 491 -11.60 -27.30 16.13
C ALA A 491 -12.37 -28.23 15.17
N MET A 492 -13.69 -28.28 15.31
CA MET A 492 -14.55 -29.08 14.43
C MET A 492 -14.62 -28.49 13.02
N SER A 493 -14.86 -27.19 12.88
CA SER A 493 -15.01 -26.55 11.57
C SER A 493 -13.71 -26.56 10.77
N LEU A 494 -12.58 -26.29 11.42
CA LEU A 494 -11.26 -26.37 10.77
C LEU A 494 -10.89 -27.83 10.48
N GLY A 495 -11.20 -28.76 11.39
CA GLY A 495 -11.01 -30.19 11.14
C GLY A 495 -11.79 -30.68 9.92
N GLN A 496 -13.05 -30.29 9.77
CA GLN A 496 -13.90 -30.65 8.63
C GLN A 496 -13.43 -30.03 7.31
N GLN A 497 -12.69 -28.92 7.35
CA GLN A 497 -12.10 -28.32 6.15
C GLN A 497 -10.80 -29.02 5.71
N LEU A 498 -10.08 -29.62 6.65
CA LEU A 498 -8.73 -30.17 6.43
C LEU A 498 -8.69 -31.70 6.33
N MET A 499 -9.69 -32.37 6.90
CA MET A 499 -9.77 -33.82 7.00
C MET A 499 -11.18 -34.30 6.60
N ASP A 500 -11.28 -35.55 6.16
CA ASP A 500 -12.57 -36.21 5.91
C ASP A 500 -13.22 -36.63 7.23
N LEU A 501 -13.88 -35.69 7.90
CA LEU A 501 -14.53 -35.90 9.19
C LEU A 501 -16.05 -36.11 9.03
N PRO A 502 -16.66 -37.00 9.82
CA PRO A 502 -18.11 -37.08 9.89
C PRO A 502 -18.73 -35.75 10.34
N ALA A 503 -19.83 -35.36 9.70
CA ALA A 503 -20.40 -34.02 9.86
C ALA A 503 -21.09 -33.80 11.23
N LYS A 504 -21.54 -34.86 11.91
CA LYS A 504 -22.40 -34.76 13.09
C LYS A 504 -21.60 -34.87 14.38
N PHE A 505 -21.72 -33.85 15.23
CA PHE A 505 -21.25 -33.88 16.62
C PHE A 505 -22.12 -34.84 17.44
N ALA A 506 -21.50 -35.88 18.01
CA ALA A 506 -22.20 -36.87 18.85
C ALA A 506 -21.97 -36.62 20.35
N GLY A 507 -20.80 -36.10 20.73
CA GLY A 507 -20.51 -35.80 22.12
C GLY A 507 -19.08 -35.35 22.38
N MET A 508 -18.84 -34.93 23.62
CA MET A 508 -17.51 -34.58 24.12
C MET A 508 -17.09 -35.60 25.18
N GLU A 509 -15.95 -36.29 24.97
CA GLU A 509 -15.48 -37.29 25.93
C GLU A 509 -14.51 -36.71 26.96
N VAL A 510 -13.66 -35.78 26.53
CA VAL A 510 -12.69 -35.08 27.38
C VAL A 510 -12.66 -33.63 26.94
N LEU A 511 -12.71 -32.70 27.88
CA LEU A 511 -12.50 -31.29 27.65
C LEU A 511 -11.79 -30.67 28.84
N LYS A 512 -10.63 -30.07 28.61
CA LYS A 512 -9.81 -29.44 29.64
C LYS A 512 -9.49 -28.01 29.22
N PHE A 513 -9.71 -27.07 30.13
CA PHE A 513 -9.29 -25.67 30.00
C PHE A 513 -8.21 -25.41 31.04
N GLN A 514 -7.05 -24.94 30.60
CA GLN A 514 -5.84 -24.76 31.40
C GLN A 514 -5.36 -23.31 31.39
N GLN A 515 -5.41 -22.65 30.23
CA GLN A 515 -5.11 -21.21 30.09
C GLN A 515 -6.20 -20.52 29.28
N LEU A 516 -6.34 -19.21 29.50
CA LEU A 516 -7.29 -18.37 28.78
C LEU A 516 -6.77 -18.06 27.38
N VAL A 517 -7.67 -18.07 26.40
CA VAL A 517 -7.45 -17.47 25.08
C VAL A 517 -8.18 -16.13 25.05
N ARG A 518 -7.45 -15.05 24.76
CA ARG A 518 -7.89 -13.66 24.92
C ARG A 518 -7.83 -12.91 23.58
N PRO A 519 -8.46 -11.72 23.47
CA PRO A 519 -8.37 -10.90 22.26
C PRO A 519 -6.92 -10.63 21.87
N GLY A 520 -6.60 -10.79 20.58
CA GLY A 520 -5.26 -10.53 20.02
C GLY A 520 -4.22 -11.61 20.29
N ASP A 521 -4.58 -12.74 20.90
CA ASP A 521 -3.64 -13.85 21.08
C ASP A 521 -3.29 -14.51 19.74
N GLU A 522 -2.06 -15.01 19.63
CA GLU A 522 -1.67 -15.99 18.63
C GLU A 522 -1.57 -17.36 19.30
N ILE A 523 -2.25 -18.35 18.73
CA ILE A 523 -2.36 -19.69 19.30
C ILE A 523 -2.14 -20.74 18.22
N GLN A 524 -1.56 -21.87 18.62
CA GLN A 524 -1.44 -23.05 17.78
C GLN A 524 -2.60 -24.01 18.07
N LEU A 525 -3.29 -24.47 17.03
CA LEU A 525 -4.28 -25.55 17.10
C LEU A 525 -3.71 -26.80 16.47
N HIS A 526 -3.60 -27.87 17.25
CA HIS A 526 -3.25 -29.20 16.78
C HIS A 526 -4.49 -30.08 16.66
N LEU A 527 -4.66 -30.77 15.54
CA LEU A 527 -5.79 -31.63 15.20
C LEU A 527 -5.32 -33.02 14.76
N ARG A 528 -5.98 -34.05 15.26
CA ARG A 528 -5.75 -35.44 14.85
C ARG A 528 -7.06 -36.22 14.86
N PHE A 529 -7.35 -36.94 13.79
CA PHE A 529 -8.54 -37.78 13.70
C PHE A 529 -8.19 -39.28 13.79
N ASP A 530 -8.98 -40.00 14.58
CA ASP A 530 -8.93 -41.46 14.71
C ASP A 530 -10.18 -42.04 14.02
N PRO A 531 -10.06 -42.58 12.80
CA PRO A 531 -11.21 -43.03 12.00
C PRO A 531 -11.84 -44.30 12.57
N GLU A 532 -11.07 -45.19 13.21
CA GLU A 532 -11.60 -46.42 13.81
C GLU A 532 -12.52 -46.13 14.98
N ARG A 533 -12.19 -45.10 15.76
CA ARG A 533 -12.97 -44.68 16.93
C ARG A 533 -13.92 -43.53 16.65
N SER A 534 -13.86 -42.95 15.44
CA SER A 534 -14.58 -41.75 15.04
C SER A 534 -14.37 -40.57 16.00
N LYS A 535 -13.11 -40.29 16.34
CA LYS A 535 -12.73 -39.29 17.35
C LYS A 535 -11.78 -38.23 16.82
N LEU A 536 -12.17 -36.97 16.94
CA LEU A 536 -11.31 -35.82 16.68
C LEU A 536 -10.65 -35.36 17.99
N TYR A 537 -9.32 -35.41 18.03
CA TYR A 537 -8.50 -34.87 19.10
C TYR A 537 -8.09 -33.45 18.73
N PHE A 538 -8.20 -32.52 19.68
CA PHE A 538 -7.70 -31.17 19.50
C PHE A 538 -6.92 -30.67 20.71
N ALA A 539 -5.93 -29.83 20.47
CA ALA A 539 -5.21 -29.10 21.52
C ALA A 539 -4.83 -27.70 21.05
N TYR A 540 -5.25 -26.69 21.80
CA TYR A 540 -4.82 -25.30 21.64
C TYR A 540 -3.64 -25.01 22.56
N ARG A 541 -2.61 -24.34 22.05
CA ARG A 541 -1.42 -23.92 22.79
C ARG A 541 -1.09 -22.46 22.49
N ASN A 542 -0.60 -21.73 23.48
CA ASN A 542 0.10 -20.48 23.26
C ASN A 542 1.62 -20.73 23.40
N GLU A 543 2.44 -19.69 23.32
CA GLU A 543 3.91 -19.80 23.42
C GLU A 543 4.39 -20.46 24.71
N THR A 544 3.62 -20.38 25.79
CA THR A 544 4.04 -20.76 27.15
C THR A 544 3.43 -22.07 27.64
N ALA A 545 2.22 -22.42 27.20
CA ALA A 545 1.47 -23.54 27.74
C ALA A 545 0.29 -23.96 26.84
N THR A 546 -0.24 -25.15 27.11
CA THR A 546 -1.52 -25.59 26.56
C THR A 546 -2.65 -24.75 27.13
N CYS A 547 -3.49 -24.19 26.26
CA CYS A 547 -4.67 -23.42 26.61
C CYS A 547 -5.87 -24.32 26.88
N SER A 548 -6.16 -25.22 25.94
CA SER A 548 -7.24 -26.18 26.08
C SER A 548 -6.98 -27.42 25.24
N SER A 549 -7.62 -28.52 25.59
CA SER A 549 -7.60 -29.73 24.78
C SER A 549 -8.86 -30.55 24.97
N GLY A 550 -9.20 -31.35 23.98
CA GLY A 550 -10.36 -32.20 24.07
C GLY A 550 -10.43 -33.29 23.02
N ARG A 551 -11.47 -34.11 23.16
CA ARG A 551 -11.78 -35.22 22.27
C ARG A 551 -13.26 -35.23 21.94
N ILE A 552 -13.55 -34.97 20.68
CA ILE A 552 -14.90 -34.88 20.11
C ILE A 552 -15.23 -36.24 19.48
N LEU A 553 -16.38 -36.79 19.83
CA LEU A 553 -16.96 -37.95 19.17
C LEU A 553 -17.82 -37.48 18.00
N LEU A 554 -17.59 -38.06 16.82
CA LEU A 554 -18.30 -37.75 15.59
C LEU A 554 -19.09 -38.96 15.10
N GLU A 555 -20.22 -38.73 14.44
CA GLU A 555 -21.05 -39.78 13.84
C GLU A 555 -21.31 -39.50 12.36
N ALA A 556 -21.37 -40.56 11.56
CA ALA A 556 -21.84 -40.47 10.18
C ALA A 556 -23.34 -40.12 10.17
N PRO A 557 -23.83 -39.39 9.15
CA PRO A 557 -25.26 -39.14 9.02
C PRO A 557 -26.01 -40.47 8.94
N SER A 558 -27.05 -40.60 9.75
CA SER A 558 -27.97 -41.74 9.69
C SER A 558 -28.65 -41.70 8.32
N ASN A 559 -28.44 -42.71 7.47
CA ASN A 559 -29.21 -42.86 6.23
C ASN A 559 -30.69 -42.97 6.62
N ALA A 560 -31.47 -41.94 6.34
CA ALA A 560 -32.92 -41.92 6.49
C ALA A 560 -33.59 -42.55 5.27
#